data_AF-A0A743P8I4-F1
#
_entry.id   AF-A0A743P8I4-F1
#
_cell.length_a   1.000
_cell.length_b   1.000
_cell.length_c   1.000
_cell.angle_alpha   90.00
_cell.angle_beta   90.00
_cell.angle_gamma   90.00
#
_symmetry.space_group_name_H-M   'P 1'
#
loop_
_entity.id
_entity.type
_entity.pdbx_description
1 polymer ?
#
loop_
_entity_poly.entity_id
_entity_poly.type
_entity_poly.pdbx_seq_one_letter_code
_entity_poly.pdbx_strand_id
1 'polypeptide(L)' 'PLNPAILPDGLPERDYMAIGIAMLQCADAIYLIEGWENSAGARAEKALADKLNIPLIRFLI' A
#
# COMPACT_ATOMS: atom_id res chain seq x y z
N PRO A 1 3.91 -4.11 12.02
CA PRO A 1 3.45 -4.05 10.61
C PRO A 1 3.12 -2.60 10.27
N LEU A 2 3.56 -2.10 9.10
CA LEU A 2 3.17 -0.77 8.61
C LEU A 2 1.78 -0.88 7.97
N ASN A 3 0.90 0.08 8.25
CA ASN A 3 -0.47 0.07 7.73
C ASN A 3 -0.90 1.50 7.37
N PRO A 4 -0.95 1.86 6.07
CA PRO A 4 -1.41 3.18 5.62
C PRO A 4 -2.85 3.51 6.03
N ALA A 5 -3.70 2.52 6.34
CA ALA A 5 -5.09 2.74 6.71
C ALA A 5 -5.29 3.29 8.14
N ILE A 6 -4.23 3.42 8.95
CA ILE A 6 -4.32 4.03 10.29
C ILE A 6 -4.16 5.56 10.26
N LEU A 7 -3.90 6.12 9.08
CA LEU A 7 -3.72 7.57 8.92
C LEU A 7 -5.02 8.31 9.25
N PRO A 8 -4.94 9.53 9.79
CA PRO A 8 -6.13 10.28 10.19
C PRO A 8 -7.00 10.60 8.98
N ASP A 9 -8.32 10.68 9.20
CA ASP A 9 -9.28 11.10 8.18
C ASP A 9 -9.05 12.56 7.74
N GLY A 10 -9.49 12.89 6.53
CA GLY A 10 -9.53 14.27 6.02
C GLY A 10 -8.22 14.77 5.39
N LEU A 11 -7.19 13.93 5.28
CA LEU A 11 -6.01 14.27 4.48
C LEU A 11 -6.38 14.33 2.99
N PRO A 12 -5.75 15.22 2.21
CA PRO A 12 -5.87 15.16 0.77
C PRO A 12 -5.18 13.90 0.24
N GLU A 13 -5.69 13.36 -0.87
CA GLU A 13 -5.18 12.13 -1.51
C GLU A 13 -3.65 12.15 -1.70
N ARG A 14 -3.10 13.30 -2.12
CA ARG A 14 -1.65 13.48 -2.30
C ARG A 14 -0.86 13.14 -1.03
N ASP A 15 -1.34 13.55 0.13
CA ASP A 15 -0.63 13.41 1.39
C ASP A 15 -0.77 11.96 1.91
N TYR A 16 -1.94 11.32 1.73
CA TYR A 16 -2.08 9.88 1.94
C TYR A 16 -1.08 9.09 1.10
N MET A 17 -0.97 9.41 -0.19
CA MET A 17 -0.06 8.71 -1.10
C MET A 17 1.41 8.94 -0.75
N ALA A 18 1.80 10.15 -0.39
CA ALA A 18 3.17 10.45 0.02
C ALA A 18 3.61 9.59 1.21
N ILE A 19 2.72 9.43 2.20
CA ILE A 19 3.00 8.63 3.39
C ILE A 19 2.96 7.13 3.07
N GLY A 20 1.94 6.65 2.35
CA GLY A 20 1.81 5.23 1.97
C GLY A 20 2.99 4.73 1.14
N ILE A 21 3.46 5.54 0.19
CA ILE A 21 4.65 5.24 -0.61
C ILE A 21 5.89 5.12 0.26
N ALA A 22 6.11 6.05 1.19
CA ALA A 22 7.26 6.00 2.10
C ALA A 22 7.19 4.76 3.00
N MET A 23 6.00 4.40 3.51
CA MET A 23 5.80 3.18 4.27
C MET A 23 6.15 1.94 3.44
N LEU A 24 5.67 1.85 2.19
CA LEU A 24 5.93 0.72 1.31
C LEU A 24 7.43 0.60 0.97
N GLN A 25 8.13 1.71 0.73
CA GLN A 25 9.57 1.71 0.46
C GLN A 25 10.43 1.17 1.62
N CYS A 26 9.91 1.21 2.85
CA CYS A 26 10.56 0.65 4.03
C CYS A 26 10.10 -0.78 4.38
N ALA A 27 9.12 -1.33 3.66
CA ALA A 27 8.55 -2.64 3.96
C ALA A 27 9.32 -3.77 3.25
N ASP A 28 9.50 -4.90 3.94
CA ASP A 28 10.10 -6.10 3.35
C ASP A 28 9.17 -6.80 2.34
N ALA A 29 7.86 -6.58 2.46
CA ALA A 29 6.82 -7.16 1.62
C ALA A 29 5.51 -6.36 1.75
N ILE A 30 4.61 -6.52 0.77
CA ILE A 30 3.26 -5.94 0.77
C ILE A 30 2.20 -7.02 0.94
N TYR A 31 1.11 -6.68 1.63
CA TYR A 31 -0.09 -7.50 1.72
C TYR A 31 -1.28 -6.66 1.22
N LEU A 32 -2.04 -7.20 0.27
CA LEU A 32 -3.20 -6.54 -0.32
C LEU A 32 -4.47 -7.24 0.15
N ILE A 33 -5.38 -6.49 0.77
CA ILE A 33 -6.67 -6.99 1.26
C ILE A 33 -7.67 -7.21 0.12
N GLU A 34 -8.70 -8.04 0.33
CA GLU A 34 -9.76 -8.26 -0.65
C GLU A 34 -10.39 -6.93 -1.11
N GLY A 35 -10.55 -6.76 -2.43
CA GLY A 35 -11.11 -5.56 -3.03
C GLY A 35 -10.13 -4.38 -3.16
N TRP A 36 -8.84 -4.57 -2.88
CA TRP A 36 -7.80 -3.54 -3.10
C TRP A 36 -7.82 -2.97 -4.52
N GLU A 37 -8.24 -3.76 -5.51
CA GLU A 37 -8.36 -3.36 -6.92
C GLU A 37 -9.28 -2.15 -7.11
N ASN A 38 -10.21 -1.93 -6.18
CA ASN A 38 -11.15 -0.81 -6.22
C ASN A 38 -10.56 0.49 -5.64
N SER A 39 -9.42 0.43 -4.95
CA SER A 39 -8.74 1.59 -4.38
C SER A 39 -7.66 2.13 -5.32
N ALA A 40 -7.79 3.39 -5.73
CA ALA A 40 -6.77 4.05 -6.56
C ALA A 40 -5.40 4.07 -5.89
N GLY A 41 -5.36 4.31 -4.57
CA GLY A 41 -4.13 4.32 -3.78
C GLY A 41 -3.49 2.93 -3.68
N ALA A 42 -4.27 1.90 -3.36
CA ALA A 42 -3.76 0.53 -3.26
C ALA A 42 -3.22 0.02 -4.62
N ARG A 43 -3.85 0.42 -5.73
CA ARG A 43 -3.32 0.13 -7.07
C ARG A 43 -1.98 0.81 -7.34
N ALA A 44 -1.82 2.06 -6.90
CA ALA A 44 -0.56 2.78 -7.03
C ALA A 44 0.56 2.14 -6.18
N GLU A 45 0.25 1.75 -4.95
CA GLU A 45 1.16 1.02 -4.06
C GLU A 45 1.56 -0.34 -4.66
N LYS A 46 0.60 -1.12 -5.18
CA LYS A 46 0.90 -2.38 -5.88
C LYS A 46 1.83 -2.17 -7.08
N ALA A 47 1.56 -1.16 -7.91
CA ALA A 47 2.41 -0.87 -9.06
C ALA A 47 3.84 -0.49 -8.66
N LEU A 48 4.00 0.24 -7.55
CA LEU A 48 5.32 0.54 -6.99
C LEU A 48 6.00 -0.71 -6.44
N ALA A 49 5.25 -1.57 -5.73
CA ALA A 49 5.77 -2.84 -5.22
C ALA A 49 6.32 -3.71 -6.37
N ASP A 50 5.58 -3.85 -7.47
CA ASP A 50 6.05 -4.56 -8.66
C ASP A 50 7.34 -3.92 -9.21
N LYS A 51 7.38 -2.58 -9.30
CA LYS A 51 8.53 -1.85 -9.84
C LYS A 51 9.80 -2.05 -9.01
N LEU A 52 9.65 -2.15 -7.70
CA LEU A 52 10.74 -2.29 -6.74
C LEU A 52 11.06 -3.75 -6.39
N ASN A 53 10.32 -4.71 -6.97
CA ASN A 53 10.38 -6.13 -6.64
C ASN A 53 10.12 -6.40 -5.14
N ILE A 54 9.21 -5.63 -4.54
CA ILE A 54 8.75 -5.88 -3.16
C ILE A 54 7.81 -7.10 -3.20
N PRO A 55 8.11 -8.19 -2.46
CA PRO A 55 7.31 -9.40 -2.46
C PRO A 55 5.86 -9.15 -2.05
N LEU A 56 4.91 -9.79 -2.75
CA LEU A 56 3.51 -9.87 -2.34
C LEU A 56 3.30 -11.09 -1.44
N ILE A 57 2.84 -10.87 -0.22
CA ILE A 57 2.39 -11.95 0.66
C ILE A 57 0.97 -12.38 0.24
N ARG A 58 0.80 -13.67 -0.03
CA ARG A 58 -0.52 -14.31 -0.20
C ARG A 58 -0.73 -15.29 0.93
N PHE A 59 -1.84 -15.16 1.66
CA PHE A 59 -2.30 -16.25 2.51
C PHE A 59 -3.21 -17.14 1.67
N LEU A 60 -2.82 -18.40 1.51
CA LEU A 60 -3.73 -19.45 1.07
C LEU A 60 -4.60 -19.75 2.30
N ILE A 61 -5.85 -19.28 2.29
CA ILE A 61 -6.90 -19.80 3.16
C ILE A 61 -7.55 -21.01 2.52
#